data_AF-A0A946E8A0-F1
#
_entry.id   AF-A0A946E8A0-F1
#
_cell.length_a   1.000
_cell.length_b   1.000
_cell.length_c   1.000
_cell.angle_alpha   90.00
_cell.angle_beta   90.00
_cell.angle_gamma   90.00
#
_symmetry.space_group_name_H-M   'P 1'
#
loop_
_entity.id
_entity.type
_entity.pdbx_description
1 polymer ?
#
loop_
_entity_poly.entity_id
_entity_poly.type
_entity_poly.pdbx_seq_one_letter_code
_entity_poly.pdbx_strand_id
1 'polypeptide(L)'
;MRVWLFGLILISAFSANAGDSIISTNLVKTPELTIENLKIILKQEKVKHADVVLQQAIVETGWFKCTHCSLSRNNIFGFYYKKKYLVFTDWVDCVRYYKRWQDRHFKGGDYYKFLEDVGYATNPKYVSDLKKIRL
;
A
#
# COMPACT_ATOMS: atom_id res chain seq x y z
N MET A 1 -34.92 5.66 -33.17
CA MET A 1 -34.67 6.48 -34.37
C MET A 1 -33.44 5.92 -35.09
N ARG A 2 -33.64 5.57 -36.37
CA ARG A 2 -32.67 5.51 -37.50
C ARG A 2 -31.62 4.39 -37.52
N VAL A 3 -31.24 4.08 -38.76
CA VAL A 3 -30.84 2.81 -39.38
C VAL A 3 -29.45 3.00 -40.02
N TRP A 4 -28.58 1.99 -39.83
CA TRP A 4 -27.49 1.42 -40.65
C TRP A 4 -26.44 2.30 -41.39
N LEU A 5 -25.18 1.83 -41.36
CA LEU A 5 -24.29 1.80 -42.53
C LEU A 5 -23.31 0.60 -42.48
N PHE A 6 -23.18 -0.02 -43.66
CA PHE A 6 -22.45 -1.23 -44.03
C PHE A 6 -20.92 -1.09 -43.98
N GLY A 7 -20.21 -2.23 -43.93
CA GLY A 7 -18.81 -2.28 -44.33
C GLY A 7 -18.09 -3.59 -44.01
N LEU A 8 -18.33 -4.63 -44.81
CA LEU A 8 -17.45 -5.80 -44.91
C LEU A 8 -16.13 -5.39 -45.57
N ILE A 9 -15.00 -5.65 -44.91
CA ILE A 9 -13.71 -5.84 -45.58
C ILE A 9 -13.16 -7.20 -45.12
N LEU A 10 -13.16 -8.14 -46.06
CA LEU A 10 -12.36 -9.37 -46.03
C LEU A 10 -10.90 -8.99 -46.32
N ILE A 11 -9.98 -9.22 -45.38
CA ILE A 11 -8.56 -9.38 -45.68
C ILE A 11 -8.11 -10.74 -45.15
N SER A 12 -7.47 -11.46 -46.08
CA SER A 12 -6.84 -12.78 -46.07
C SER A 12 -6.32 -13.34 -44.75
N ALA A 13 -6.47 -14.66 -44.63
CA ALA A 13 -5.85 -15.51 -43.61
C ALA A 13 -4.34 -15.28 -43.47
N PHE A 14 -3.90 -15.02 -42.24
CA PHE A 14 -2.55 -15.30 -41.80
C PHE A 14 -2.62 -16.57 -40.94
N SER A 15 -2.27 -17.72 -41.53
CA SER A 15 -1.96 -18.92 -40.76
C SER A 15 -0.55 -18.76 -40.19
N ALA A 16 -0.41 -18.62 -38.87
CA ALA A 16 0.77 -19.08 -38.15
C ALA A 16 0.51 -19.19 -36.64
N ASN A 17 0.47 -20.45 -36.22
CA ASN A 17 0.98 -21.00 -34.98
C ASN A 17 0.26 -20.76 -33.64
N ALA A 18 -0.25 -21.88 -33.12
CA ALA A 18 -0.42 -22.13 -31.71
C ALA A 18 0.87 -21.79 -30.93
N GLY A 19 0.67 -21.09 -29.83
CA GLY A 19 1.69 -20.67 -28.89
C GLY A 19 1.06 -19.93 -27.72
N ASP A 20 0.02 -20.54 -27.14
CA ASP A 20 -0.39 -20.19 -25.77
C ASP A 20 0.78 -20.50 -24.82
N SER A 21 0.99 -19.61 -23.86
CA SER A 21 2.14 -19.48 -22.94
C SER A 21 3.41 -18.98 -23.65
N ILE A 22 4.03 -17.87 -23.26
CA ILE A 22 4.51 -17.54 -21.92
C ILE A 22 4.31 -16.03 -21.70
N ILE A 23 3.22 -15.63 -21.05
CA ILE A 23 3.25 -14.38 -20.27
C ILE A 23 4.14 -14.72 -19.08
N SER A 24 5.46 -14.55 -19.29
CA SER A 24 6.38 -14.40 -18.19
C SER A 24 5.94 -13.11 -17.52
N THR A 25 5.07 -13.29 -16.53
CA THR A 25 4.94 -12.40 -15.40
C THR A 25 6.35 -12.01 -15.02
N ASN A 26 6.79 -10.85 -15.51
CA ASN A 26 7.91 -10.15 -14.92
C ASN A 26 7.57 -10.10 -13.43
N LEU A 27 8.23 -10.98 -12.68
CA LEU A 27 8.16 -11.04 -11.23
C LEU A 27 8.58 -9.66 -10.77
N VAL A 28 7.62 -8.77 -10.51
CA VAL A 28 7.91 -7.49 -9.87
C VAL A 28 8.37 -7.87 -8.47
N LYS A 29 9.67 -8.08 -8.34
CA LYS A 29 10.30 -8.46 -7.09
C LYS A 29 9.99 -7.35 -6.09
N THR A 30 9.28 -7.68 -5.02
CA THR A 30 9.04 -6.74 -3.94
C THR A 30 10.38 -6.17 -3.47
N PRO A 31 10.55 -4.84 -3.43
CA PRO A 31 11.78 -4.24 -2.93
C PRO A 31 12.01 -4.63 -1.46
N GLU A 32 13.26 -4.63 -1.03
CA GLU A 32 13.60 -4.86 0.37
C GLU A 32 12.97 -3.77 1.26
N LEU A 33 12.47 -4.13 2.44
CA LEU A 33 11.90 -3.17 3.37
C LEU A 33 13.02 -2.34 4.01
N THR A 34 13.27 -1.18 3.44
CA THR A 34 14.20 -0.16 3.94
C THR A 34 13.48 1.18 4.04
N ILE A 35 14.07 2.13 4.77
CA ILE A 35 13.52 3.49 4.89
C ILE A 35 13.38 4.13 3.49
N GLU A 36 14.41 4.02 2.66
CA GLU A 36 14.44 4.62 1.33
C GLU A 36 13.42 3.98 0.38
N ASN A 37 13.32 2.65 0.38
CA ASN A 37 12.32 1.98 -0.44
C ASN A 37 10.90 2.33 0.03
N LEU A 38 10.65 2.38 1.34
CA LEU A 38 9.34 2.77 1.85
C LEU A 38 9.00 4.23 1.49
N LYS A 39 9.95 5.17 1.61
CA LYS A 39 9.77 6.56 1.14
C LYS A 39 9.34 6.61 -0.33
N ILE A 40 10.02 5.86 -1.20
CA ILE A 40 9.72 5.79 -2.64
C ILE A 40 8.30 5.28 -2.87
N ILE A 41 7.94 4.14 -2.25
CA ILE A 41 6.62 3.53 -2.42
C ILE A 41 5.50 4.43 -1.87
N LEU A 42 5.67 5.04 -0.70
CA LEU A 42 4.69 5.98 -0.14
C LEU A 42 4.40 7.14 -1.10
N LYS A 43 5.45 7.68 -1.73
CA LYS A 43 5.33 8.74 -2.74
C LYS A 43 4.63 8.25 -4.01
N GLN A 44 5.01 7.07 -4.52
CA GLN A 44 4.40 6.47 -5.72
C GLN A 44 2.91 6.18 -5.53
N GLU A 45 2.53 5.66 -4.37
CA GLU A 45 1.14 5.38 -3.98
C GLU A 45 0.38 6.65 -3.54
N LYS A 46 1.04 7.82 -3.61
CA LYS A 46 0.48 9.16 -3.30
C LYS A 46 -0.11 9.25 -1.89
N VAL A 47 0.51 8.56 -0.93
CA VAL A 47 0.11 8.63 0.48
C VAL A 47 0.27 10.07 0.99
N LYS A 48 -0.79 10.60 1.61
CA LYS A 48 -0.76 11.94 2.21
C LYS A 48 0.08 11.90 3.48
N HIS A 49 0.81 12.97 3.78
CA HIS A 49 1.70 13.06 4.95
C HIS A 49 2.67 11.87 5.04
N ALA A 50 3.30 11.53 3.90
CA ALA A 50 4.15 10.34 3.77
C ALA A 50 5.32 10.29 4.79
N ASP A 51 5.80 11.45 5.23
CA ASP A 51 6.79 11.59 6.30
C ASP A 51 6.25 11.05 7.64
N VAL A 52 5.02 11.44 8.01
CA VAL A 52 4.37 10.93 9.23
C VAL A 52 4.03 9.45 9.09
N VAL A 53 3.54 9.02 7.92
CA VAL A 53 3.22 7.60 7.68
C VAL A 53 4.47 6.72 7.73
N LEU A 54 5.61 7.21 7.26
CA LEU A 54 6.90 6.53 7.42
C LEU A 54 7.30 6.39 8.90
N GLN A 55 7.10 7.43 9.71
CA GLN A 55 7.34 7.37 11.15
C GLN A 55 6.42 6.34 11.83
N GLN A 56 5.15 6.24 11.39
CA GLN A 56 4.24 5.20 11.87
C GLN A 56 4.83 3.81 11.60
N ALA A 57 5.28 3.53 10.37
CA ALA A 57 5.89 2.25 10.07
C ALA A 57 7.09 1.93 10.97
N ILE A 58 7.92 2.93 11.29
CA ILE A 58 9.08 2.76 12.18
C ILE A 58 8.64 2.46 13.61
N VAL A 59 7.65 3.17 14.14
CA VAL A 59 7.12 2.94 15.49
C VAL A 59 6.45 1.57 15.57
N GLU A 60 5.58 1.22 14.63
CA GLU A 60 4.84 -0.06 14.62
C GLU A 60 5.78 -1.27 14.49
N THR A 61 6.88 -1.12 13.78
CA THR A 61 7.81 -2.22 13.49
C THR A 61 9.06 -2.22 14.36
N GLY A 62 9.23 -1.24 15.25
CA GLY A 62 10.47 -1.04 15.99
C GLY A 62 11.69 -0.97 15.05
N TRP A 63 11.68 -0.04 14.10
CA TRP A 63 12.73 0.11 13.08
C TRP A 63 12.92 -1.13 12.19
N PHE A 64 11.83 -1.75 11.75
CA PHE A 64 11.81 -2.96 10.91
C PHE A 64 12.51 -4.18 11.54
N LYS A 65 12.58 -4.25 12.88
CA LYS A 65 13.33 -5.29 13.60
C LYS A 65 12.48 -6.13 14.55
N CYS A 66 11.23 -5.77 14.81
CA CYS A 66 10.41 -6.53 15.74
C CYS A 66 10.09 -7.94 15.22
N THR A 67 10.18 -8.94 16.10
CA THR A 67 9.95 -10.35 15.77
C THR A 67 8.56 -10.83 16.19
N HIS A 68 8.01 -10.27 17.27
CA HIS A 68 6.70 -10.65 17.85
C HIS A 68 5.61 -9.61 17.60
N CYS A 69 5.56 -9.07 16.38
CA CYS A 69 4.66 -7.99 15.97
C CYS A 69 4.00 -8.32 14.62
N SER A 70 3.31 -7.35 14.04
CA SER A 70 2.64 -7.49 12.74
C SER A 70 3.60 -7.56 11.53
N LEU A 71 4.89 -7.26 11.71
CA LEU A 71 5.89 -7.24 10.64
C LEU A 71 6.02 -8.58 9.90
N SER A 72 5.99 -9.70 10.62
CA SER A 72 6.04 -11.07 10.04
C SER A 72 4.86 -11.39 9.12
N ARG A 73 3.82 -10.55 9.12
CA ARG A 73 2.61 -10.65 8.28
C ARG A 73 2.63 -9.64 7.14
N ASN A 74 3.78 -9.03 6.88
CA ASN A 74 3.97 -7.89 5.99
C ASN A 74 3.11 -6.66 6.37
N ASN A 75 2.62 -6.61 7.61
CA ASN A 75 1.77 -5.54 8.09
C ASN A 75 2.62 -4.53 8.86
N ILE A 76 3.22 -3.61 8.10
CA ILE A 76 4.15 -2.60 8.61
C ILE A 76 3.44 -1.44 9.33
N PHE A 77 2.11 -1.40 9.32
CA PHE A 77 1.30 -0.32 9.91
C PHE A 77 0.44 -0.77 11.11
N GLY A 78 0.58 -2.02 11.56
CA GLY A 78 -0.12 -2.50 12.75
C GLY A 78 -1.62 -2.70 12.59
N PHE A 79 -2.17 -2.75 11.37
CA PHE A 79 -3.62 -2.88 11.16
C PHE A 79 -4.18 -4.13 11.84
N TYR A 80 -5.12 -3.93 12.76
CA TYR A 80 -5.69 -4.97 13.61
C TYR A 80 -7.22 -4.98 13.48
N TYR A 81 -7.80 -6.16 13.24
CA TYR A 81 -9.23 -6.31 13.08
C TYR A 81 -9.71 -7.66 13.63
N LYS A 82 -10.85 -7.67 14.35
CA LYS A 82 -11.44 -8.88 14.94
C LYS A 82 -10.42 -9.77 15.66
N LYS A 83 -9.65 -9.16 16.56
CA LYS A 83 -8.64 -9.82 17.41
C LYS A 83 -7.44 -10.42 16.66
N LYS A 84 -7.16 -9.99 15.43
CA LYS A 84 -6.01 -10.44 14.65
C LYS A 84 -5.39 -9.32 13.82
N TYR A 85 -4.08 -9.37 13.63
CA TYR A 85 -3.41 -8.54 12.63
C TYR A 85 -3.83 -8.95 11.23
N LEU A 86 -4.03 -7.97 10.37
CA LEU A 86 -4.17 -8.22 8.94
C LEU A 86 -2.86 -8.80 8.38
N VAL A 87 -2.99 -9.60 7.32
CA VAL A 87 -1.88 -10.25 6.60
C VAL A 87 -1.88 -9.74 5.17
N PHE A 88 -0.71 -9.40 4.65
CA PHE A 88 -0.51 -8.93 3.29
C PHE A 88 0.46 -9.82 2.53
N THR A 89 0.32 -9.88 1.20
CA THR A 89 1.23 -10.62 0.32
C THR A 89 2.66 -10.14 0.51
N ASP A 90 2.84 -8.83 0.51
CA ASP A 90 4.08 -8.14 0.78
C ASP A 90 3.81 -6.77 1.46
N TRP A 91 4.87 -6.07 1.85
CA TRP A 91 4.72 -4.80 2.56
C TRP A 91 4.24 -3.66 1.64
N VAL A 92 4.42 -3.77 0.32
CA VAL A 92 3.93 -2.80 -0.67
C VAL A 92 2.40 -2.87 -0.74
N ASP A 93 1.84 -4.07 -0.70
CA ASP A 93 0.39 -4.29 -0.57
C ASP A 93 -0.17 -3.70 0.73
N CYS A 94 0.59 -3.75 1.82
CA CYS A 94 0.25 -3.06 3.06
C CYS A 94 0.21 -1.53 2.87
N VAL A 95 1.13 -0.93 2.10
CA VAL A 95 1.10 0.50 1.74
C VAL A 95 -0.13 0.84 0.90
N ARG A 96 -0.45 0.03 -0.11
CA ARG A 96 -1.67 0.21 -0.92
C ARG A 96 -2.93 0.13 -0.07
N TYR A 97 -2.96 -0.77 0.91
CA TYR A 97 -4.05 -0.85 1.86
C TYR A 97 -4.14 0.41 2.73
N TYR A 98 -3.01 0.87 3.28
CA TYR A 98 -2.95 2.11 4.05
C TYR A 98 -3.51 3.28 3.25
N LYS A 99 -3.09 3.43 1.98
CA LYS A 99 -3.60 4.49 1.09
C LYS A 99 -5.12 4.45 0.95
N ARG A 100 -5.71 3.28 0.69
CA ARG A 100 -7.16 3.12 0.59
C ARG A 100 -7.87 3.42 1.91
N TRP A 101 -7.29 3.01 3.04
CA TRP A 101 -7.80 3.35 4.37
C TRP A 101 -7.74 4.87 4.59
N GLN A 102 -6.62 5.51 4.28
CA GLN A 102 -6.42 6.94 4.41
C GLN A 102 -7.43 7.74 3.56
N ASP A 103 -7.69 7.36 2.31
CA ASP A 103 -8.66 8.06 1.46
C ASP A 103 -10.10 8.04 2.03
N ARG A 104 -10.47 6.92 2.68
CA ARG A 104 -11.78 6.79 3.29
C ARG A 104 -11.92 7.66 4.54
N HIS A 105 -10.87 7.76 5.36
CA HIS A 105 -10.98 8.35 6.70
C HIS A 105 -10.41 9.78 6.79
N PHE A 106 -9.33 10.11 6.08
CA PHE A 106 -8.68 11.42 6.15
C PHE A 106 -9.28 12.41 5.15
N LYS A 107 -9.97 13.42 5.65
CA LYS A 107 -10.64 14.47 4.85
C LYS A 107 -9.85 15.78 4.74
N GLY A 108 -8.62 15.81 5.23
CA GLY A 108 -7.77 17.02 5.30
C GLY A 108 -7.67 17.58 6.72
N GLY A 109 -6.86 18.62 6.90
CA GLY A 109 -6.59 19.23 8.21
C GLY A 109 -5.30 18.72 8.86
N ASP A 110 -5.20 18.87 10.18
CA ASP A 110 -4.05 18.41 10.96
C ASP A 110 -4.01 16.87 10.99
N TYR A 111 -2.91 16.30 10.50
CA TYR A 111 -2.77 14.85 10.37
C TYR A 111 -2.62 14.13 11.72
N TYR A 112 -1.97 14.76 12.70
CA TYR A 112 -1.81 14.16 14.03
C TYR A 112 -3.14 14.12 14.78
N LYS A 113 -3.92 15.21 14.71
CA LYS A 113 -5.29 15.26 15.23
C LYS A 113 -6.16 14.19 14.57
N PHE A 114 -6.04 14.03 13.26
CA PHE A 114 -6.72 12.95 12.54
C PHE A 114 -6.40 11.56 13.11
N LEU A 115 -5.12 11.26 13.37
CA LEU A 115 -4.70 9.97 13.94
C LEU A 115 -5.28 9.73 15.35
N GLU A 116 -5.39 10.78 16.15
CA GLU A 116 -6.04 10.74 17.47
C GLU A 116 -7.55 10.50 17.33
N ASP A 117 -8.22 11.28 16.48
CA ASP A 117 -9.68 11.25 16.30
C ASP A 117 -10.17 9.89 15.76
N VAL A 118 -9.41 9.25 14.86
CA VAL A 118 -9.73 7.90 14.37
C VAL A 118 -9.30 6.77 15.30
N GLY A 119 -8.66 7.11 16.43
CA GLY A 119 -8.16 6.14 17.40
C GLY A 119 -7.13 5.18 16.78
N TYR A 120 -6.21 5.70 15.97
CA TYR A 120 -5.24 4.86 15.24
C TYR A 120 -4.46 3.94 16.17
N ALA A 121 -4.04 4.45 17.33
CA ALA A 121 -3.37 3.71 18.39
C ALA A 121 -4.02 3.98 19.74
N THR A 122 -4.01 2.97 20.63
CA THR A 122 -4.52 3.10 22.00
C THR A 122 -3.53 3.80 22.93
N ASN A 123 -2.25 3.86 22.56
CA ASN A 123 -1.22 4.52 23.35
C ASN A 123 -1.43 6.05 23.29
N PRO A 124 -1.71 6.73 24.43
CA PRO A 124 -1.90 8.18 24.43
C PRO A 124 -0.63 8.96 24.08
N LYS A 125 0.54 8.32 24.10
CA LYS A 125 1.82 8.93 23.70
C LYS A 125 2.14 8.73 22.22
N TYR A 126 1.27 8.09 21.44
CA TYR A 126 1.56 7.70 20.05
C TYR A 126 2.05 8.86 19.19
N VAL A 127 1.33 9.99 19.18
CA VAL A 127 1.74 11.20 18.43
C VAL A 127 3.08 11.75 18.91
N SER A 128 3.34 11.71 20.22
CA SER A 128 4.64 12.12 20.78
C SER A 128 5.76 11.20 20.29
N ASP A 129 5.50 9.89 20.23
CA ASP A 129 6.49 8.89 19.80
C ASP A 129 6.80 9.02 18.31
N LEU A 130 5.81 9.30 17.45
CA LEU A 130 6.02 9.65 16.04
C LEU A 130 6.96 10.85 15.90
N LYS A 131 6.69 11.92 16.64
CA LYS A 131 7.48 13.17 16.60
C LYS A 131 8.92 13.01 17.13
N LYS A 132 9.23 11.93 17.86
CA LYS A 132 10.60 11.62 18.31
C LYS A 132 11.45 10.95 17.25
N ILE A 133 10.84 10.34 16.23
CA ILE A 133 11.58 9.71 15.16
C ILE A 133 12.42 10.77 14.42
N ARG A 134 13.67 10.41 14.14
CA ARG A 134 14.66 11.21 13.42
C ARG A 134 15.15 10.37 12.24
N LEU A 135 14.97 10.88 11.02
CA LEU A 135 15.26 10.17 9.76
C LEU A 135 16.25 10.93 8.90
#